data_AF-A0A959EME7-F1
#
_entry.id   AF-A0A959EME7-F1
#
_cell.length_a   1.000
_cell.length_b   1.000
_cell.length_c   1.000
_cell.angle_alpha   90.00
_cell.angle_beta   90.00
_cell.angle_gamma   90.00
#
_symmetry.space_group_name_H-M   'P 1'
#
loop_
_entity.id
_entity.type
_entity.pdbx_description
1 polymer ?
#
loop_
_entity_poly.entity_id
_entity_poly.type
_entity_poly.pdbx_seq_one_letter_code
_entity_poly.pdbx_strand_id
1 'polypeptide(L)'
;AEVERAFFDAYLRGEEARAAAASPIAEATIFNTGANTWRRFDTWPPEQVEERALYLGEGGRLAIDAAPQAGRAMDRFVSDPARPVPSTEDVALGMTREYMTDDQRFAARRPDVLTYQTAPLTEDLTLAGPLTAELWVATSERDADWVVKLVDVFPDDADDSEHPHMRPGKRASGYQMMVRSEVLRGRYRDGYARA
;
A
#
# COMPACT_ATOMS: atom_id res chain seq x y z
N ALA A 1 -6.58 15.14 18.90
CA ALA A 1 -7.73 15.96 19.37
C ALA A 1 -7.69 17.42 18.89
N GLU A 2 -6.54 17.99 18.50
CA GLU A 2 -6.46 19.40 18.08
C GLU A 2 -7.35 19.73 16.86
N VAL A 3 -7.24 18.95 15.78
CA VAL A 3 -8.03 19.17 14.54
C VAL A 3 -9.53 18.98 14.78
N GLU A 4 -9.91 17.85 15.39
CA GLU A 4 -11.30 17.51 15.69
C GLU A 4 -11.95 18.56 16.59
N ARG A 5 -11.27 18.98 17.67
CA ARG A 5 -11.79 19.99 18.58
C ARG A 5 -11.96 21.34 17.88
N ALA A 6 -10.98 21.77 17.08
CA ALA A 6 -11.08 23.01 16.32
C ALA A 6 -12.27 23.00 15.35
N PHE A 7 -12.54 21.87 14.69
CA PHE A 7 -13.75 21.70 13.89
C PHE A 7 -15.02 21.89 14.72
N PHE A 8 -15.19 21.08 15.76
CA PHE A 8 -16.43 21.12 16.55
C PHE A 8 -16.63 22.46 17.25
N ASP A 9 -15.59 23.10 17.76
CA ASP A 9 -15.70 24.42 18.38
C ASP A 9 -16.19 25.48 17.37
N ALA A 10 -15.73 25.43 16.11
CA ALA A 10 -16.16 26.34 15.05
C ALA A 10 -17.64 26.17 14.64
N TYR A 11 -18.20 24.95 14.75
CA TYR A 11 -19.57 24.67 14.30
C TYR A 11 -20.59 24.50 15.42
N LEU A 12 -20.16 24.22 16.66
CA LEU A 12 -21.06 23.96 17.80
C LEU A 12 -21.12 25.08 18.84
N ARG A 13 -20.20 26.07 18.81
CA ARG A 13 -20.17 27.18 19.80
C ARG A 13 -20.80 28.49 19.32
N GLY A 14 -21.53 28.47 18.21
CA GLY A 14 -22.25 29.63 17.68
C GLY A 14 -21.44 30.49 16.69
N GLU A 15 -22.10 31.50 16.13
CA GLU A 15 -21.58 32.29 15.00
C GLU A 15 -20.31 33.10 15.34
N GLU A 16 -20.19 33.59 16.57
CA GLU A 16 -18.97 34.31 17.02
C GLU A 16 -17.74 33.40 17.03
N ALA A 17 -17.90 32.16 17.51
CA ALA A 17 -16.82 31.17 17.51
C ALA A 17 -16.45 30.75 16.08
N ARG A 18 -17.43 30.67 15.18
CA ARG A 18 -17.23 30.40 13.76
C ARG A 18 -16.49 31.53 13.04
N ALA A 19 -16.85 32.79 13.31
CA ALA A 19 -16.22 33.96 12.72
C ALA A 19 -14.79 34.18 13.25
N ALA A 20 -14.53 33.82 14.51
CA ALA A 20 -13.20 33.86 15.11
C ALA A 20 -12.31 32.69 14.65
N ALA A 21 -12.89 31.59 14.17
CA ALA A 21 -12.16 30.48 13.60
C ALA A 21 -11.70 30.84 12.18
N ALA A 22 -10.45 31.30 12.02
CA ALA A 22 -9.78 31.23 10.73
C ALA A 22 -9.87 29.79 10.22
N SER A 23 -10.38 29.54 9.01
CA SER A 23 -10.69 28.21 8.46
C SER A 23 -9.63 27.16 8.89
N PRO A 24 -9.85 26.42 10.00
CA PRO A 24 -8.71 25.90 10.77
C PRO A 24 -8.26 24.52 10.30
N ILE A 25 -8.81 24.06 9.18
CA ILE A 25 -8.71 22.68 8.74
C ILE A 25 -8.30 22.71 7.28
N ALA A 26 -7.09 22.21 7.04
CA ALA A 26 -6.59 21.93 5.71
C ALA A 26 -7.51 20.91 5.02
N GLU A 27 -7.59 20.93 3.69
CA GLU A 27 -8.39 19.96 2.92
C GLU A 27 -8.06 18.52 3.33
N ALA A 28 -6.76 18.23 3.52
CA ALA A 28 -6.31 16.97 4.09
C ALA A 28 -5.26 17.20 5.19
N THR A 29 -5.41 16.48 6.30
CA THR A 29 -4.35 16.31 7.31
C THR A 29 -4.02 14.83 7.38
N ILE A 30 -2.86 14.45 6.87
CA ILE A 30 -2.46 13.06 6.65
C ILE A 30 -1.18 12.76 7.43
N PHE A 31 -1.16 11.59 8.06
CA PHE A 31 0.03 11.08 8.70
C PHE A 31 0.93 10.42 7.65
N ASN A 32 2.12 10.97 7.43
CA ASN A 32 3.13 10.35 6.58
C ASN A 32 3.82 9.25 7.39
N THR A 33 3.58 7.99 7.03
CA THR A 33 4.09 6.81 7.75
C THR A 33 5.58 6.56 7.56
N GLY A 34 6.18 7.03 6.46
CA GLY A 34 7.64 6.92 6.24
C GLY A 34 8.42 7.97 7.04
N ALA A 35 7.97 9.23 6.98
CA ALA A 35 8.59 10.34 7.72
C ALA A 35 8.10 10.46 9.19
N ASN A 36 7.18 9.60 9.61
CA ASN A 36 6.58 9.55 10.95
C ASN A 36 6.06 10.91 11.46
N THR A 37 5.38 11.67 10.59
CA THR A 37 4.95 13.04 10.91
C THR A 37 3.60 13.40 10.27
N TRP A 38 2.84 14.26 10.93
CA TRP A 38 1.61 14.82 10.38
C TRP A 38 1.93 15.89 9.34
N ARG A 39 1.23 15.84 8.21
CA ARG A 39 1.31 16.83 7.13
C ARG A 39 -0.06 17.42 6.86
N ARG A 40 -0.11 18.72 6.63
CA ARG A 40 -1.31 19.47 6.25
C ARG A 40 -1.21 19.84 4.78
N PHE A 41 -2.30 19.68 4.05
CA PHE A 41 -2.39 19.95 2.62
C PHE A 41 -3.65 20.78 2.32
N ASP A 42 -3.45 21.92 1.68
CA ASP A 42 -4.55 22.79 1.26
C ASP A 42 -5.33 22.23 0.05
N THR A 43 -4.74 21.25 -0.64
CA THR A 43 -5.35 20.49 -1.74
C THR A 43 -4.85 19.04 -1.69
N TRP A 44 -5.73 18.07 -1.95
CA TRP A 44 -5.39 16.66 -2.00
C TRP A 44 -5.87 15.97 -3.30
N PRO A 45 -5.00 15.24 -4.02
CA PRO A 45 -3.56 15.05 -3.78
C PRO A 45 -2.76 16.37 -3.84
N PRO A 46 -1.55 16.43 -3.23
CA PRO A 46 -0.72 17.64 -3.26
C PRO A 46 -0.37 18.03 -4.70
N GLU A 47 -0.38 19.32 -5.01
CA GLU A 47 -0.17 19.82 -6.39
C GLU A 47 1.19 19.43 -6.99
N GLN A 48 2.20 19.22 -6.15
CA GLN A 48 3.56 18.85 -6.57
C GLN A 48 3.75 17.34 -6.78
N VAL A 49 2.68 16.53 -6.68
CA VAL A 49 2.78 15.09 -6.97
C VAL A 49 3.02 14.87 -8.46
N GLU A 50 4.05 14.08 -8.76
CA GLU A 50 4.29 13.55 -10.10
C GLU A 50 3.75 12.13 -10.19
N GLU A 51 3.04 11.81 -11.27
CA GLU A 51 2.67 10.43 -11.57
C GLU A 51 3.92 9.65 -12.00
N ARG A 52 4.14 8.49 -11.38
CA ARG A 52 5.27 7.59 -11.64
C ARG A 52 4.73 6.19 -11.86
N ALA A 53 5.37 5.42 -12.73
CA ALA A 53 4.96 4.07 -13.06
C ALA A 53 5.96 3.04 -12.53
N LEU A 54 5.46 2.02 -11.82
CA LEU A 54 6.24 0.88 -11.34
C LEU A 54 5.98 -0.32 -12.27
N TYR A 55 6.94 -0.64 -13.12
CA TYR A 55 6.82 -1.73 -14.08
C TYR A 55 7.37 -3.04 -13.52
N LEU A 56 6.61 -4.12 -13.69
CA LEU A 56 7.05 -5.48 -13.43
C LEU A 56 8.04 -5.91 -14.52
N GLY A 57 9.24 -6.33 -14.11
CA GLY A 57 10.34 -6.69 -14.99
C GLY A 57 10.86 -8.11 -14.74
N GLU A 58 11.70 -8.58 -15.67
CA GLU A 58 12.28 -9.93 -15.65
C GLU A 58 13.04 -10.22 -14.35
N GLY A 59 12.93 -11.46 -13.86
CA GLY A 59 13.66 -11.93 -12.69
C GLY A 59 13.18 -11.31 -11.37
N GLY A 60 11.93 -10.83 -11.31
CA GLY A 60 11.37 -10.19 -10.13
C GLY A 60 11.88 -8.76 -9.91
N ARG A 61 12.34 -8.08 -10.96
CA ARG A 61 12.71 -6.66 -10.87
C ARG A 61 11.47 -5.78 -10.92
N LEU A 62 11.43 -4.73 -10.11
CA LEU A 62 10.48 -3.63 -10.23
C LEU A 62 11.22 -2.38 -10.71
N ALA A 63 10.82 -1.83 -11.85
CA ALA A 63 11.48 -0.69 -12.49
C ALA A 63 10.62 0.57 -12.38
N ILE A 64 11.22 1.69 -11.96
CA ILE A 64 10.53 2.98 -11.83
C ILE A 64 10.72 3.75 -13.13
N ASP A 65 9.61 4.12 -13.79
CA ASP A 65 9.52 4.89 -15.04
C ASP A 65 10.31 4.33 -16.23
N ALA A 66 10.70 3.06 -16.15
CA ALA A 66 11.41 2.36 -17.21
C ALA A 66 10.54 1.20 -17.69
N ALA A 67 9.70 1.49 -18.69
CA ALA A 67 8.87 0.47 -19.31
C ALA A 67 9.74 -0.67 -19.88
N PRO A 68 9.34 -1.93 -19.72
CA PRO A 68 10.08 -3.06 -20.26
C PRO A 68 10.13 -2.97 -21.79
N GLN A 69 11.21 -3.46 -22.39
CA GLN A 69 11.35 -3.51 -23.84
C GLN A 69 10.21 -4.32 -24.46
N ALA A 70 9.75 -3.90 -25.64
CA ALA A 70 8.64 -4.53 -26.33
C ALA A 70 8.92 -6.03 -26.60
N GLY A 71 8.21 -6.89 -25.89
CA GLY A 71 8.29 -8.35 -25.99
C GLY A 71 7.24 -9.00 -25.10
N ARG A 72 6.75 -10.20 -25.48
CA ARG A 72 5.80 -10.97 -24.66
C ARG A 72 6.54 -11.73 -23.55
N ALA A 73 7.07 -11.01 -22.57
CA ALA A 73 7.52 -11.61 -21.33
C ALA A 73 6.32 -11.86 -20.41
N MET A 74 6.28 -13.01 -19.74
CA MET A 74 5.28 -13.31 -18.71
C MET A 74 5.92 -14.17 -17.62
N ASP A 75 5.58 -13.87 -16.38
CA ASP A 75 5.81 -14.76 -15.26
C ASP A 75 4.55 -15.59 -14.98
N ARG A 76 4.75 -16.79 -14.42
CA ARG A 76 3.66 -17.75 -14.18
C ARG A 76 3.76 -18.29 -12.77
N PHE A 77 2.60 -18.51 -12.16
CA PHE A 77 2.46 -19.21 -10.90
C PHE A 77 1.19 -20.08 -10.95
N VAL A 78 1.09 -21.05 -10.05
CA VAL A 78 -0.08 -21.93 -9.94
C VAL A 78 -0.86 -21.53 -8.69
N SER A 79 -2.09 -21.06 -8.87
CA SER A 79 -3.03 -20.85 -7.76
C SER A 79 -3.82 -22.13 -7.52
N ASP A 80 -3.68 -22.73 -6.34
CA ASP A 80 -4.37 -23.96 -5.94
C ASP A 80 -5.41 -23.63 -4.85
N PRO A 81 -6.72 -23.67 -5.13
CA PRO A 81 -7.76 -23.39 -4.15
C PRO A 81 -7.74 -24.33 -2.93
N ALA A 82 -7.15 -25.53 -3.04
CA ALA A 82 -6.97 -26.43 -1.91
C ALA A 82 -5.78 -26.05 -1.01
N ARG A 83 -4.92 -25.12 -1.45
CA ARG A 83 -3.75 -24.61 -0.72
C ARG A 83 -3.65 -23.08 -0.84
N PRO A 84 -4.68 -22.34 -0.38
CA PRO A 84 -4.73 -20.88 -0.55
C PRO A 84 -3.55 -20.19 0.14
N VAL A 85 -3.19 -19.01 -0.36
CA VAL A 85 -2.25 -18.10 0.31
C VAL A 85 -2.93 -17.56 1.57
N PRO A 86 -2.35 -17.75 2.77
CA PRO A 86 -2.89 -17.13 3.99
C PRO A 86 -2.90 -15.59 3.89
N SER A 87 -3.89 -14.94 4.49
CA SER A 87 -3.92 -13.47 4.55
C SER A 87 -2.91 -12.88 5.54
N THR A 88 -2.54 -13.65 6.57
CA THR A 88 -1.58 -13.31 7.64
C THR A 88 -0.67 -14.50 7.91
N GLU A 89 0.48 -14.28 8.54
CA GLU A 89 1.33 -15.39 9.02
C GLU A 89 0.70 -16.10 10.22
N ASP A 90 -0.02 -15.35 11.06
CA ASP A 90 -0.66 -15.89 12.26
C ASP A 90 -1.85 -16.80 11.92
N VAL A 91 -2.03 -17.84 12.73
CA VAL A 91 -3.28 -18.61 12.77
C VAL A 91 -4.29 -17.85 13.62
N ALA A 92 -5.18 -17.10 12.95
CA ALA A 92 -6.18 -16.27 13.60
C ALA A 92 -7.58 -16.51 13.02
N LEU A 93 -8.60 -16.26 13.86
CA LEU A 93 -9.98 -16.18 13.40
C LEU A 93 -10.23 -14.74 12.91
N GLY A 94 -10.25 -14.57 11.59
CA GLY A 94 -10.47 -13.27 10.95
C GLY A 94 -9.21 -12.43 10.79
N MET A 95 -9.40 -11.15 10.46
CA MET A 95 -8.32 -10.21 10.21
C MET A 95 -7.76 -9.69 11.54
N THR A 96 -6.45 -9.86 11.75
CA THR A 96 -5.76 -9.30 12.92
C THR A 96 -5.63 -7.79 12.79
N ARG A 97 -5.43 -7.10 13.92
CA ARG A 97 -5.20 -5.64 13.92
C ARG A 97 -3.96 -5.29 13.11
N GLU A 98 -2.95 -6.15 13.17
CA GLU A 98 -1.66 -5.99 12.52
C GLU A 98 -1.69 -6.31 11.02
N TYR A 99 -2.79 -6.85 10.47
CA TYR A 99 -2.89 -7.32 9.07
C TYR A 99 -2.28 -6.36 8.05
N MET A 100 -2.58 -5.05 8.16
CA MET A 100 -2.13 -4.04 7.21
C MET A 100 -0.66 -3.67 7.35
N THR A 101 -0.01 -3.99 8.47
CA THR A 101 1.39 -3.64 8.74
C THR A 101 2.25 -4.86 9.04
N ASP A 102 1.71 -6.07 8.89
CA ASP A 102 2.43 -7.32 9.18
C ASP A 102 3.41 -7.66 8.06
N ASP A 103 4.37 -8.50 8.40
CA ASP A 103 5.49 -8.88 7.55
C ASP A 103 5.02 -9.73 6.38
N GLN A 104 5.27 -9.32 5.13
CA GLN A 104 4.86 -10.08 3.95
C GLN A 104 5.82 -11.20 3.55
N ARG A 105 6.95 -11.39 4.25
CA ARG A 105 7.92 -12.46 3.96
C ARG A 105 7.30 -13.86 3.96
N PHE A 106 6.25 -14.10 4.74
CA PHE A 106 5.55 -15.41 4.73
C PHE A 106 4.88 -15.71 3.39
N ALA A 107 4.39 -14.67 2.70
CA ALA A 107 3.74 -14.78 1.40
C ALA A 107 4.80 -14.79 0.28
N ALA A 108 5.78 -13.88 0.34
CA ALA A 108 6.81 -13.72 -0.70
C ALA A 108 7.66 -14.98 -0.94
N ARG A 109 7.82 -15.85 0.08
CA ARG A 109 8.55 -17.12 -0.04
C ARG A 109 7.76 -18.25 -0.70
N ARG A 110 6.49 -18.05 -1.04
CA ARG A 110 5.63 -19.09 -1.61
C ARG A 110 5.76 -19.14 -3.14
N PRO A 111 5.65 -20.33 -3.76
CA PRO A 111 5.73 -20.47 -5.22
C PRO A 111 4.48 -19.97 -5.95
N ASP A 112 3.38 -19.72 -5.25
CA ASP A 112 2.11 -19.22 -5.77
C ASP A 112 1.90 -17.71 -5.52
N VAL A 113 3.00 -16.99 -5.25
CA VAL A 113 3.04 -15.52 -5.09
C VAL A 113 4.19 -14.98 -5.91
N LEU A 114 3.89 -14.13 -6.90
CA LEU A 114 4.93 -13.41 -7.64
C LEU A 114 5.37 -12.19 -6.83
N THR A 115 6.69 -12.01 -6.71
CA THR A 115 7.30 -10.89 -5.97
C THR A 115 8.21 -10.11 -6.90
N TYR A 116 8.06 -8.78 -6.91
CA TYR A 116 8.88 -7.86 -7.67
C TYR A 116 9.43 -6.77 -6.76
N GLN A 117 10.71 -6.43 -6.90
CA GLN A 117 11.36 -5.47 -6.02
C GLN A 117 12.31 -4.56 -6.79
N THR A 118 12.39 -3.29 -6.39
CA THR A 118 13.40 -2.36 -6.88
C THR A 118 14.79 -2.76 -6.38
N ALA A 119 15.83 -2.14 -6.93
CA ALA A 119 17.07 -2.01 -6.17
C ALA A 119 16.82 -1.17 -4.90
N PRO A 120 17.69 -1.25 -3.87
CA PRO A 120 17.63 -0.31 -2.76
C PRO A 120 17.53 1.13 -3.27
N LEU A 121 16.58 1.89 -2.73
CA LEU A 121 16.38 3.28 -3.13
C LEU A 121 17.58 4.12 -2.65
N THR A 122 18.08 4.98 -3.52
CA THR A 122 19.21 5.89 -3.20
C THR A 122 18.75 7.25 -2.70
N GLU A 123 17.46 7.54 -2.83
CA GLU A 123 16.81 8.79 -2.43
C GLU A 123 15.44 8.47 -1.84
N ASP A 124 14.95 9.33 -0.95
CA ASP A 124 13.63 9.18 -0.34
C ASP A 124 12.52 9.28 -1.39
N LEU A 125 11.61 8.31 -1.38
CA LEU A 125 10.42 8.30 -2.23
C LEU A 125 9.16 8.48 -1.36
N THR A 126 8.49 9.63 -1.49
CA THR A 126 7.21 9.87 -0.84
C THR A 126 6.06 9.61 -1.81
N LEU A 127 5.15 8.70 -1.45
CA LEU A 127 3.93 8.44 -2.19
C LEU A 127 2.77 9.24 -1.58
N ALA A 128 2.03 9.97 -2.41
CA ALA A 128 0.86 10.73 -1.99
C ALA A 128 -0.21 10.72 -3.10
N GLY A 129 -1.45 10.44 -2.72
CA GLY A 129 -2.58 10.40 -3.65
C GLY A 129 -3.04 8.97 -4.01
N PRO A 130 -3.83 8.83 -5.10
CA PRO A 130 -4.38 7.54 -5.51
C PRO A 130 -3.30 6.60 -6.04
N LEU A 131 -3.51 5.30 -5.84
CA LEU A 131 -2.68 4.24 -6.40
C LEU A 131 -3.54 3.37 -7.32
N THR A 132 -3.07 3.16 -8.55
CA THR A 132 -3.77 2.35 -9.56
C THR A 132 -2.92 1.13 -9.92
N ALA A 133 -3.53 -0.05 -9.92
CA ALA A 133 -2.92 -1.26 -10.43
C ALA A 133 -3.40 -1.53 -11.86
N GLU A 134 -2.50 -1.40 -12.84
CA GLU A 134 -2.75 -1.76 -14.24
C GLU A 134 -2.15 -3.14 -14.53
N LEU A 135 -3.02 -4.12 -14.79
CA LEU A 135 -2.65 -5.55 -14.84
C LEU A 135 -2.93 -6.16 -16.22
N TRP A 136 -1.90 -6.75 -16.83
CA TRP A 136 -2.02 -7.63 -17.99
C TRP A 136 -1.87 -9.08 -17.54
N VAL A 137 -3.01 -9.72 -17.30
CA VAL A 137 -3.07 -11.04 -16.67
C VAL A 137 -3.89 -12.03 -17.51
N ALA A 138 -3.58 -13.32 -17.33
CA ALA A 138 -4.32 -14.41 -17.91
C ALA A 138 -4.43 -15.55 -16.90
N THR A 139 -5.53 -16.30 -16.97
CA THR A 139 -5.74 -17.53 -16.18
C THR A 139 -6.14 -18.66 -17.14
N SER A 140 -5.77 -19.90 -16.81
CA SER A 140 -6.27 -21.09 -17.52
C SER A 140 -7.71 -21.43 -17.15
N GLU A 141 -8.21 -20.84 -16.06
CA GLU A 141 -9.56 -21.03 -15.55
C GLU A 141 -10.53 -19.97 -16.07
N ARG A 142 -11.80 -20.09 -15.71
CA ARG A 142 -12.86 -19.15 -16.13
C ARG A 142 -12.91 -17.86 -15.32
N ASP A 143 -12.39 -17.88 -14.09
CA ASP A 143 -12.37 -16.74 -13.18
C ASP A 143 -11.13 -16.81 -12.27
N ALA A 144 -10.74 -15.66 -11.71
CA ALA A 144 -9.64 -15.54 -10.76
C ALA A 144 -9.78 -14.26 -9.93
N ASP A 145 -9.38 -14.31 -8.67
CA ASP A 145 -9.17 -13.11 -7.84
C ASP A 145 -7.70 -12.68 -7.96
N TRP A 146 -7.45 -11.41 -8.24
CA TRP A 146 -6.12 -10.80 -8.37
C TRP A 146 -5.82 -9.93 -7.16
N VAL A 147 -4.81 -10.30 -6.38
CA VAL A 147 -4.38 -9.54 -5.20
C VAL A 147 -3.08 -8.81 -5.53
N VAL A 148 -3.06 -7.49 -5.31
CA VAL A 148 -1.87 -6.67 -5.51
C VAL A 148 -1.50 -6.02 -4.19
N LYS A 149 -0.21 -6.08 -3.84
CA LYS A 149 0.36 -5.49 -2.63
C LYS A 149 1.49 -4.55 -3.01
N LEU A 150 1.42 -3.32 -2.52
CA LEU A 150 2.56 -2.41 -2.47
C LEU A 150 3.22 -2.56 -1.10
N VAL A 151 4.52 -2.84 -1.11
CA VAL A 151 5.29 -3.21 0.08
C VAL A 151 6.52 -2.31 0.17
N ASP A 152 6.78 -1.80 1.37
CA ASP A 152 8.04 -1.17 1.74
C ASP A 152 8.96 -2.24 2.34
N VAL A 153 10.15 -2.41 1.74
CA VAL A 153 11.14 -3.37 2.19
C VAL A 153 12.22 -2.61 2.94
N PHE A 154 12.30 -2.85 4.24
CA PHE A 154 13.26 -2.16 5.11
C PHE A 154 14.70 -2.60 4.78
N PRO A 155 15.70 -1.75 5.09
CA PRO A 155 17.10 -2.09 4.93
C PRO A 155 17.45 -3.45 5.57
N ASP A 156 18.38 -4.18 4.96
CA ASP A 156 18.84 -5.48 5.47
C ASP A 156 19.57 -5.36 6.82
N ASP A 157 20.03 -4.16 7.17
CA ASP A 157 20.70 -3.83 8.43
C ASP A 157 19.85 -2.94 9.36
N ALA A 158 18.56 -2.78 9.08
CA ALA A 158 17.66 -1.94 9.88
C ALA A 158 17.63 -2.36 11.36
N ASP A 159 17.76 -1.39 12.26
CA ASP A 159 17.73 -1.60 13.71
C ASP A 159 16.28 -1.62 14.22
N ASP A 160 15.92 -2.68 14.94
CA ASP A 160 14.63 -2.84 15.62
C ASP A 160 14.29 -1.59 16.48
N SER A 161 15.29 -0.91 17.05
CA SER A 161 15.09 0.26 17.92
C SER A 161 14.55 1.50 17.19
N GLU A 162 14.81 1.61 15.88
CA GLU A 162 14.33 2.70 15.02
C GLU A 162 12.88 2.48 14.56
N HIS A 163 12.36 1.26 14.76
CA HIS A 163 11.01 0.87 14.37
C HIS A 163 10.15 0.40 15.55
N PRO A 164 9.96 1.22 16.59
CA PRO A 164 9.26 0.83 17.82
C PRO A 164 7.76 0.52 17.61
N HIS A 165 7.20 0.91 16.47
CA HIS A 165 5.81 0.68 16.09
C HIS A 165 5.59 -0.62 15.32
N MET A 166 6.67 -1.31 14.93
CA MET A 166 6.57 -2.62 14.32
C MET A 166 5.93 -3.64 15.25
N ARG A 167 5.38 -4.69 14.64
CA ARG A 167 4.78 -5.80 15.37
C ARG A 167 5.81 -6.40 16.35
N PRO A 168 5.48 -6.53 17.65
CA PRO A 168 6.37 -7.13 18.64
C PRO A 168 6.86 -8.52 18.24
N GLY A 169 8.15 -8.79 18.47
CA GLY A 169 8.77 -10.08 18.15
C GLY A 169 9.20 -10.25 16.69
N LYS A 170 9.01 -9.23 15.84
CA LYS A 170 9.56 -9.17 14.48
C LYS A 170 10.90 -8.43 14.45
N ARG A 171 11.67 -8.66 13.39
CA ARG A 171 12.94 -7.97 13.09
C ARG A 171 12.74 -6.96 11.97
N ALA A 172 13.25 -5.75 12.15
CA ALA A 172 13.23 -4.67 11.17
C ALA A 172 14.07 -5.01 9.92
N SER A 173 15.22 -5.65 10.11
CA SER A 173 16.08 -6.14 9.01
C SER A 173 15.27 -6.90 7.95
N GLY A 174 15.25 -6.37 6.73
CA GLY A 174 14.54 -6.92 5.57
C GLY A 174 13.04 -7.11 5.78
N TYR A 175 12.43 -6.36 6.70
CA TYR A 175 10.99 -6.43 6.96
C TYR A 175 10.20 -5.97 5.73
N GLN A 176 9.17 -6.73 5.37
CA GLN A 176 8.33 -6.42 4.22
C GLN A 176 7.01 -5.83 4.71
N MET A 177 6.98 -4.52 4.99
CA MET A 177 5.81 -3.83 5.50
C MET A 177 4.81 -3.56 4.38
N MET A 178 3.58 -4.07 4.51
CA MET A 178 2.53 -3.74 3.56
C MET A 178 2.15 -2.26 3.69
N VAL A 179 2.25 -1.50 2.60
CA VAL A 179 1.81 -0.10 2.54
C VAL A 179 0.35 -0.03 2.09
N ARG A 180 0.00 -0.83 1.07
CA ARG A 180 -1.35 -0.96 0.55
C ARG A 180 -1.57 -2.34 -0.06
N SER A 181 -2.78 -2.86 0.03
CA SER A 181 -3.21 -4.05 -0.70
C SER A 181 -4.65 -3.89 -1.14
N GLU A 182 -4.97 -4.44 -2.30
CA GLU A 182 -6.35 -4.55 -2.78
C GLU A 182 -6.55 -5.88 -3.53
N VAL A 183 -7.81 -6.29 -3.64
CA VAL A 183 -8.22 -7.47 -4.40
C VAL A 183 -9.20 -7.07 -5.49
N LEU A 184 -8.96 -7.56 -6.70
CA LEU A 184 -9.87 -7.46 -7.83
C LEU A 184 -10.42 -8.85 -8.16
N ARG A 185 -11.73 -9.02 -8.04
CA ARG A 185 -12.41 -10.23 -8.52
C ARG A 185 -12.62 -10.15 -10.03
N GLY A 186 -11.98 -11.06 -10.77
CA GLY A 186 -11.81 -11.02 -12.23
C GLY A 186 -13.11 -10.93 -13.02
N ARG A 187 -14.17 -11.63 -12.61
CA ARG A 187 -15.50 -11.54 -13.23
C ARG A 187 -16.09 -10.12 -13.30
N TYR A 188 -15.60 -9.16 -12.51
CA TYR A 188 -16.08 -7.77 -12.54
C TYR A 188 -15.23 -6.84 -13.40
N ARG A 189 -14.25 -7.34 -14.17
CA ARG A 189 -13.35 -6.49 -14.98
C ARG A 189 -14.06 -5.56 -15.96
N ASP A 190 -15.22 -5.97 -16.47
CA ASP A 190 -16.03 -5.24 -17.45
C ASP A 190 -17.17 -4.44 -16.77
N GLY A 191 -17.15 -4.35 -15.44
CA GLY A 191 -18.10 -3.60 -14.60
C GLY A 191 -18.85 -4.49 -13.60
N TYR A 192 -19.14 -3.94 -12.41
CA TYR A 192 -19.75 -4.67 -11.28
C TYR A 192 -21.15 -5.25 -11.55
N ALA A 193 -21.87 -4.70 -12.53
CA ALA A 193 -23.21 -5.18 -12.92
C ALA A 193 -23.18 -6.29 -13.99
N ARG A 194 -22.01 -6.65 -14.53
CA ARG A 194 -21.86 -7.52 -15.71
C ARG A 194 -21.20 -8.88 -15.40
N ALA A 195 -21.38 -9.34 -14.18
CA ALA A 195 -20.66 -10.45 -13.57
C ALA A 195 -21.15 -11.84 -13.97
#